data_AF-A0A9D2LZ38-F1
#
_entry.id   AF-A0A9D2LZ38-F1
#
_cell.length_a   1.000
_cell.length_b   1.000
_cell.length_c   1.000
_cell.angle_alpha   90.00
_cell.angle_beta   90.00
_cell.angle_gamma   90.00
#
_symmetry.space_group_name_H-M   'P 1'
#
loop_
_entity.id
_entity.type
_entity.pdbx_description
1 polymer ?
#
loop_
_entity_poly.entity_id
_entity_poly.type
_entity_poly.pdbx_seq_one_letter_code
_entity_poly.pdbx_strand_id
1 'polypeptide(L)' 'MACGLYEGLSPLPKDPVPGMAYVPYQQWDAQLHSIDRALDAGTLFPVLDKPFTGRRGEPR' A
#
# COMPACT_ATOMS: atom_id res chain seq x y z
N MET A 1 -20.88 -4.23 -18.83
CA MET A 1 -21.04 -3.22 -17.77
C MET A 1 -21.04 -3.93 -16.43
N ALA A 2 -20.02 -3.74 -15.60
CA ALA A 2 -19.81 -4.47 -14.34
C ALA A 2 -20.49 -3.81 -13.11
N CYS A 3 -21.36 -2.83 -13.34
CA CYS A 3 -21.95 -1.98 -12.30
C CYS A 3 -22.87 -2.69 -11.29
N GLY A 4 -23.16 -3.99 -11.44
CA GLY A 4 -24.04 -4.73 -10.53
C GLY A 4 -23.33 -5.70 -9.58
N LEU A 5 -22.00 -5.88 -9.67
CA LEU A 5 -21.30 -6.89 -8.87
C LEU A 5 -21.06 -6.47 -7.41
N TYR A 6 -21.24 -5.19 -7.07
CA TYR A 6 -20.93 -4.64 -5.75
C TYR A 6 -22.17 -4.20 -4.95
N GLU A 7 -23.39 -4.35 -5.48
CA GLU A 7 -24.62 -3.84 -4.85
C GLU A 7 -25.08 -4.63 -3.60
N GLY A 8 -24.35 -5.66 -3.17
CA GLY A 8 -24.68 -6.48 -1.99
C GLY A 8 -23.51 -6.84 -1.09
N LEU A 9 -22.31 -6.29 -1.34
CA LEU A 9 -21.14 -6.56 -0.50
C LEU A 9 -21.16 -5.62 0.70
N SER A 10 -21.15 -6.18 1.91
CA SER A 10 -20.94 -5.36 3.10
C SER A 10 -19.52 -4.77 3.07
N PRO A 11 -19.32 -3.49 3.48
CA PRO A 11 -18.01 -2.86 3.48
C PRO A 11 -16.93 -3.61 4.29
N LEU A 12 -17.36 -4.43 5.23
CA LEU A 12 -16.51 -5.27 6.09
C LEU A 12 -17.04 -6.71 6.10
N PRO A 13 -16.18 -7.72 6.36
CA PRO A 13 -16.63 -9.09 6.59
C PRO A 13 -17.52 -9.19 7.83
N LYS A 14 -18.27 -10.30 7.96
CA LYS A 14 -19.22 -10.55 9.07
C LYS A 14 -18.61 -10.36 10.46
N ASP A 15 -17.33 -10.72 10.61
CA ASP A 15 -16.58 -10.64 11.87
C ASP A 15 -15.25 -9.89 11.64
N PRO A 16 -15.25 -8.55 11.62
CA PRO A 16 -14.04 -7.77 11.36
C PRO A 16 -13.12 -7.80 12.58
N VAL A 17 -11.87 -8.20 12.38
CA VAL A 17 -10.83 -8.13 13.41
C VAL A 17 -10.17 -6.74 13.35
N PRO A 18 -10.02 -6.02 14.47
CA PRO A 18 -9.26 -4.77 14.50
C PRO A 18 -7.81 -4.99 14.00
N GLY A 19 -7.47 -4.38 12.88
CA GLY A 19 -6.12 -4.37 12.32
C GLY A 19 -5.48 -2.99 12.47
N MET A 20 -4.26 -2.93 12.99
CA MET A 20 -3.44 -1.72 12.96
C MET A 20 -2.74 -1.63 11.62
N ALA A 21 -3.39 -1.03 10.62
CA ALA A 21 -2.74 -0.71 9.35
C ALA A 21 -2.00 0.62 9.47
N TYR A 22 -0.67 0.60 9.29
CA TYR A 22 0.06 1.83 9.06
C TYR A 22 -0.38 2.40 7.72
N VAL A 23 -1.01 3.58 7.72
CA VAL A 23 -1.32 4.33 6.51
C VAL A 23 -0.19 5.33 6.28
N PRO A 24 0.76 5.04 5.37
CA PRO A 24 1.88 5.93 5.09
C PRO A 24 1.40 7.25 4.47
N TYR A 25 1.82 8.36 5.07
CA TYR A 25 1.55 9.70 4.53
C TYR A 25 2.51 9.99 3.37
N GLN A 26 1.96 10.32 2.20
CA GLN A 26 2.71 10.55 0.97
C GLN A 26 3.03 12.04 0.82
N GLN A 27 4.24 12.43 1.22
CA GLN A 27 4.72 13.80 1.12
C GLN A 27 5.65 13.96 -0.07
N TRP A 28 5.53 15.10 -0.75
CA TRP A 28 6.51 15.53 -1.74
C TRP A 28 7.75 16.05 -1.01
N ASP A 29 8.79 15.22 -0.95
CA ASP A 29 10.07 15.56 -0.31
C ASP A 29 11.26 15.16 -1.20
N ALA A 30 12.48 15.32 -0.69
CA ALA A 30 13.70 15.02 -1.43
C ALA A 30 13.99 13.52 -1.58
N GLN A 31 13.23 12.63 -0.94
CA GLN A 31 13.45 11.19 -0.90
C GLN A 31 12.49 10.44 -1.83
N LEU A 32 12.11 10.99 -2.97
CA LEU A 32 11.33 10.24 -3.95
C LEU A 32 12.19 9.18 -4.65
N HIS A 33 11.54 8.10 -5.09
CA HIS A 33 12.18 7.16 -6.00
C HIS A 33 12.60 7.85 -7.30
N SER A 34 13.69 7.38 -7.91
CA SER A 34 13.96 7.70 -9.31
C SER A 34 12.82 7.20 -10.19
N ILE A 35 12.65 7.79 -11.38
CA ILE A 35 11.56 7.44 -12.29
C ILE A 35 11.55 5.95 -12.61
N ASP A 36 12.72 5.39 -12.95
CA ASP A 36 12.85 3.97 -13.28
C ASP A 36 12.41 3.07 -12.11
N ARG A 37 12.84 3.41 -10.89
CA ARG A 37 12.45 2.64 -9.71
C ARG A 37 10.97 2.81 -9.37
N ALA A 38 10.42 4.00 -9.57
CA ALA A 38 9.02 4.28 -9.31
C ALA A 38 8.09 3.49 -10.24
N LEU A 39 8.49 3.29 -11.50
CA LEU A 39 7.79 2.42 -12.45
C LEU A 39 7.76 0.97 -11.95
N ASP A 40 8.89 0.44 -11.48
CA ASP A 40 8.96 -0.91 -10.93
C ASP A 40 8.20 -1.06 -9.61
N ALA A 41 8.22 -0.04 -8.74
CA ALA A 41 7.58 -0.06 -7.43
C ALA A 41 6.06 0.23 -7.51
N GLY A 42 5.58 0.84 -8.61
CA GLY A 42 4.21 1.32 -8.74
C GLY A 42 3.91 2.57 -7.89
N THR A 43 4.94 3.25 -7.38
CA THR A 43 4.81 4.46 -6.54
C THR A 43 6.08 5.29 -6.57
N LEU A 44 5.94 6.62 -6.53
CA LEU A 44 7.06 7.55 -6.35
C LEU A 44 7.56 7.63 -4.90
N PHE A 45 6.76 7.18 -3.93
CA PHE A 45 7.00 7.47 -2.51
C PHE A 45 7.56 6.24 -1.78
N PRO A 46 8.84 6.24 -1.35
CA PRO A 46 9.45 5.09 -0.67
C PRO A 46 8.84 4.76 0.68
N VAL A 47 8.13 5.72 1.29
CA VAL A 47 7.36 5.47 2.52
C VAL A 47 6.35 4.33 2.36
N LEU A 48 5.85 4.09 1.14
CA LEU A 48 4.95 2.98 0.82
C LEU A 48 5.67 1.62 0.80
N ASP A 49 7.00 1.59 0.72
CA ASP A 49 7.77 0.35 0.78
C ASP A 49 7.94 -0.19 2.21
N LYS A 50 7.76 0.66 3.23
CA LYS A 50 8.00 0.33 4.66
C LYS A 50 7.30 -0.94 5.15
N PRO A 51 6.02 -1.23 4.79
CA PRO A 51 5.38 -2.49 5.15
C PRO A 51 6.10 -3.74 4.59
N PHE A 52 6.88 -3.59 3.51
CA PHE A 52 7.56 -4.66 2.79
C PHE A 52 9.07 -4.74 3.06
N THR A 53 9.65 -3.71 3.69
CA THR A 53 11.06 -3.63 4.09
C THR A 53 11.32 -3.98 5.55
N GLY A 54 10.25 -4.17 6.35
CA GLY A 54 10.31 -4.62 7.75
C GLY A 54 10.78 -6.07 7.95
N ARG A 55 11.90 -6.47 7.33
CA ARG A 55 12.54 -7.78 7.55
C ARG A 55 13.55 -7.67 8.67
N ARG A 56 13.51 -8.62 9.61
CA ARG A 56 14.69 -9.03 10.38
C ARG A 56 15.75 -9.58 9.40
N GLY A 57 16.57 -8.73 8.82
CA GLY A 57 17.95 -9.08 8.48
C GLY A 57 18.30 -9.79 7.17
N GLU A 58 17.49 -9.80 6.09
CA GLU A 58 17.98 -10.30 4.78
C GLU A 58 17.54 -9.44 3.57
N PRO A 59 18.50 -9.03 2.71
CA PRO A 59 18.19 -8.32 1.46
C PRO A 59 17.66 -9.27 0.38
N ARG A 60 16.90 -8.72 -0.56
CA ARG A 60 16.53 -9.38 -1.81
C ARG A 60 17.67 -9.25 -2.81
#